data_AF-A0A2D4HE44-F1
#
_entry.id   AF-A0A2D4HE44-F1
#
_cell.length_a   1.000
_cell.length_b   1.000
_cell.length_c   1.000
_cell.angle_alpha   90.00
_cell.angle_beta   90.00
_cell.angle_gamma   90.00
#
_symmetry.space_group_name_H-M   'P 1'
#
loop_
_entity.id
_entity.type
_entity.pdbx_description
1 polymer ?
#
loop_
_entity_poly.entity_id
_entity_poly.type
_entity_poly.pdbx_seq_one_letter_code
_entity_poly.pdbx_strand_id
1 'polypeptide(L)'
;MATIVGKVVAFHDCFVQDTPFNIAQPIYILGPKTGISVTLPADSELIIEWCACYPRTVVIVTVDGIFHTSNGFLNIVELKFPPSLIPSTMIHKVKNVGIVFPNVYILIENSLYLASIGQVINIGELYFPHVDFIGIEAATWCSEAYPYFEGELSEIILWSQDEIFLGYPDSKFHSLITARLLREKLKLP
;
A
#
# COMPACT_ATOMS: atom_id res chain seq x y z
N MET A 1 -24.96 -13.98 -7.26
CA MET A 1 -24.34 -14.70 -8.40
C MET A 1 -24.89 -14.08 -9.67
N ALA A 2 -24.09 -13.42 -10.50
CA ALA A 2 -24.56 -12.87 -11.77
C ALA A 2 -23.87 -13.59 -12.92
N THR A 3 -24.63 -13.91 -13.95
CA THR A 3 -24.19 -14.68 -15.12
C THR A 3 -23.98 -13.71 -16.27
N ILE A 4 -22.76 -13.58 -16.76
CA ILE A 4 -22.45 -12.73 -17.92
C ILE A 4 -22.84 -13.50 -19.18
N VAL A 5 -23.71 -12.91 -20.01
CA VAL A 5 -24.14 -13.48 -21.29
C VAL A 5 -23.62 -12.56 -22.41
N GLY A 6 -22.62 -13.03 -23.14
CA GLY A 6 -21.97 -12.30 -24.24
C GLY A 6 -21.11 -13.22 -25.12
N LYS A 7 -20.80 -12.76 -26.33
CA LYS A 7 -20.02 -13.53 -27.31
C LYS A 7 -18.61 -13.79 -26.80
N VAL A 8 -18.17 -15.05 -26.85
CA VAL A 8 -16.80 -15.47 -26.52
C VAL A 8 -15.83 -14.76 -27.47
N VAL A 9 -15.06 -13.82 -26.95
CA VAL A 9 -13.93 -13.23 -27.67
C VAL A 9 -12.69 -13.92 -27.13
N ALA A 10 -12.04 -14.73 -27.96
CA ALA A 10 -10.75 -15.33 -27.60
C ALA A 10 -9.70 -14.21 -27.56
N PHE A 11 -9.33 -13.76 -26.36
CA PHE A 11 -8.08 -13.06 -26.18
C PHE A 11 -6.97 -14.11 -26.32
N HIS A 12 -6.17 -14.00 -27.39
CA HIS A 12 -5.04 -14.87 -27.62
C HIS A 12 -4.09 -14.89 -26.40
N ASP A 13 -3.77 -16.10 -25.93
CA ASP A 13 -2.64 -16.47 -25.07
C ASP A 13 -2.45 -15.84 -23.68
N CYS A 14 -3.47 -15.21 -23.10
CA CYS A 14 -3.54 -15.05 -21.65
C CYS A 14 -4.61 -15.99 -21.11
N PHE A 15 -4.22 -16.96 -20.28
CA PHE A 15 -5.19 -17.68 -19.45
C PHE A 15 -5.90 -16.64 -18.56
N VAL A 16 -7.06 -16.16 -19.02
CA VAL A 16 -7.94 -15.33 -18.19
C VAL A 16 -8.54 -16.29 -17.19
N GLN A 17 -7.92 -16.37 -16.02
CA GLN A 17 -8.52 -16.99 -14.85
C GLN A 17 -9.94 -16.42 -14.70
N ASP A 18 -10.91 -17.28 -14.36
CA ASP A 18 -12.27 -16.84 -14.01
C ASP A 18 -12.13 -15.71 -12.98
N THR A 19 -12.29 -14.48 -13.46
CA THR A 19 -12.00 -13.29 -12.68
C THR A 19 -13.33 -12.91 -12.07
N PRO A 20 -13.54 -13.14 -10.77
CA PRO A 20 -14.74 -12.66 -10.11
C PRO A 20 -14.83 -11.14 -10.35
N PHE A 21 -15.87 -10.71 -11.05
CA PHE A 21 -16.10 -9.28 -11.23
C PHE A 21 -16.54 -8.73 -9.87
N ASN A 22 -15.69 -7.93 -9.25
CA ASN A 22 -16.05 -7.29 -7.99
C ASN A 22 -17.10 -6.21 -8.25
N ILE A 23 -18.20 -6.29 -7.49
CA ILE A 23 -19.25 -5.28 -7.40
C ILE A 23 -18.59 -3.94 -7.02
N ALA A 24 -19.15 -2.82 -7.50
CA ALA A 24 -18.67 -1.48 -7.16
C ALA A 24 -18.37 -1.38 -5.65
N GLN A 25 -17.11 -1.11 -5.33
CA GLN A 25 -16.69 -0.95 -3.94
C GLN A 25 -17.24 0.37 -3.38
N PRO A 26 -17.49 0.45 -2.06
CA PRO A 26 -17.74 1.73 -1.41
C PRO A 26 -16.61 2.72 -1.71
N ILE A 27 -16.96 3.99 -1.90
CA ILE A 27 -15.95 5.04 -2.04
C ILE A 27 -15.38 5.31 -0.65
N TYR A 28 -14.11 4.98 -0.46
CA TYR A 28 -13.40 5.29 0.79
C TYR A 28 -12.68 6.63 0.66
N ILE A 29 -13.00 7.55 1.58
CA ILE A 29 -12.23 8.78 1.78
C ILE A 29 -11.21 8.49 2.87
N LEU A 30 -9.97 8.33 2.44
CA LEU A 30 -8.84 8.09 3.34
C LEU A 30 -8.26 9.43 3.83
N GLY A 31 -7.79 9.44 5.07
CA GLY A 31 -7.33 10.67 5.72
C GLY A 31 -8.45 11.64 6.09
N PRO A 32 -8.12 12.74 6.78
CA PRO A 32 -9.08 13.80 7.10
C PRO A 32 -9.60 14.48 5.83
N LYS A 33 -10.80 15.08 5.90
CA LYS A 33 -11.40 15.83 4.78
C LYS A 33 -10.62 17.09 4.38
N THR A 34 -9.88 17.66 5.32
CA THR A 34 -9.11 18.89 5.16
C THR A 34 -7.72 18.68 5.74
N GLY A 35 -6.72 19.31 5.16
CA GLY A 35 -5.35 19.17 5.62
C GLY A 35 -4.37 19.67 4.58
N ILE A 36 -3.13 19.24 4.73
CA ILE A 36 -2.05 19.54 3.79
C ILE A 36 -1.90 18.42 2.77
N SER A 37 -1.36 18.79 1.61
CA SER A 37 -0.89 17.86 0.59
C SER A 37 0.51 17.39 0.94
N VAL A 38 0.75 16.11 0.71
CA VAL A 38 2.07 15.48 0.79
C VAL A 38 2.36 14.94 -0.59
N THR A 39 3.61 15.06 -1.04
CA THR A 39 3.98 14.88 -2.43
C THR A 39 5.30 14.13 -2.56
N LEU A 40 5.57 13.71 -3.79
CA LEU A 40 6.92 13.34 -4.19
C LEU A 40 7.87 14.55 -4.16
N PRO A 41 9.19 14.31 -4.07
CA PRO A 41 10.19 15.32 -4.37
C PRO A 41 10.03 15.87 -5.79
N ALA A 42 10.45 17.10 -6.01
CA ALA A 42 10.51 17.68 -7.35
C ALA A 42 11.29 16.76 -8.32
N ASP A 43 10.85 16.74 -9.58
CA ASP A 43 11.45 15.96 -10.67
C ASP A 43 11.41 14.42 -10.50
N SER A 44 10.64 13.91 -9.53
CA SER A 44 10.45 12.46 -9.36
C SER A 44 9.44 11.90 -10.38
N GLU A 45 9.65 10.66 -10.79
CA GLU A 45 8.63 9.89 -11.51
C GLU A 45 7.44 9.61 -10.58
N LEU A 46 6.24 9.59 -11.15
CA LEU A 46 5.02 9.26 -10.41
C LEU A 46 5.07 7.81 -9.90
N ILE A 47 4.45 7.56 -8.75
CA ILE A 47 4.28 6.20 -8.20
C ILE A 47 2.82 5.80 -8.39
N ILE A 48 2.58 4.61 -8.93
CA ILE A 48 1.25 4.02 -9.06
C ILE A 48 1.27 2.67 -8.36
N GLU A 49 0.37 2.50 -7.39
CA GLU A 49 0.22 1.26 -6.65
C GLU A 49 -1.21 0.74 -6.79
N TRP A 50 -1.33 -0.54 -7.15
CA TRP A 50 -2.63 -1.23 -7.31
C TRP A 50 -2.88 -2.15 -6.14
N CYS A 51 -4.12 -2.20 -5.66
CA CYS A 51 -4.47 -3.19 -4.66
C CYS A 51 -4.61 -4.59 -5.28
N ALA A 52 -3.90 -5.57 -4.73
CA ALA A 52 -3.89 -6.94 -5.25
C ALA A 52 -5.27 -7.64 -5.21
N CYS A 53 -6.03 -7.49 -4.12
CA CYS A 53 -7.37 -8.08 -4.01
C CYS A 53 -8.45 -7.27 -4.74
N TYR A 54 -8.20 -5.97 -4.96
CA TYR A 54 -9.20 -5.02 -5.42
C TYR A 54 -8.65 -4.17 -6.56
N PRO A 55 -8.63 -4.67 -7.79
CA PRO A 55 -7.93 -4.03 -8.92
C PRO A 55 -8.55 -2.73 -9.40
N ARG A 56 -9.65 -2.25 -8.78
CA ARG A 56 -10.21 -0.90 -9.02
C ARG A 56 -9.74 0.12 -7.99
N THR A 57 -8.98 -0.34 -6.99
CA THR A 57 -8.38 0.49 -5.95
C THR A 57 -6.93 0.79 -6.31
N VAL A 58 -6.61 2.07 -6.42
CA VAL A 58 -5.30 2.58 -6.85
C VAL A 58 -4.91 3.80 -6.04
N VAL A 59 -3.63 3.90 -5.73
CA VAL A 59 -3.00 5.12 -5.20
C VAL A 59 -2.02 5.64 -6.24
N ILE A 60 -2.08 6.94 -6.50
CA ILE A 60 -1.15 7.67 -7.35
C ILE A 60 -0.45 8.72 -6.50
N VAL A 61 0.87 8.67 -6.44
CA VAL A 61 1.69 9.69 -5.77
C VAL A 61 2.34 10.56 -6.84
N THR A 62 2.21 11.87 -6.71
CA THR A 62 2.70 12.85 -7.66
C THR A 62 3.44 13.98 -6.94
N VAL A 63 4.01 14.91 -7.70
CA VAL A 63 4.59 16.16 -7.17
C VAL A 63 3.53 17.14 -6.65
N ASP A 64 2.24 16.91 -6.92
CA ASP A 64 1.13 17.77 -6.50
C ASP A 64 0.33 17.20 -5.32
N GLY A 65 0.39 15.88 -5.10
CA GLY A 65 -0.37 15.20 -4.05
C GLY A 65 -0.38 13.69 -4.15
N ILE A 66 -1.00 13.06 -3.16
CA ILE A 66 -1.36 11.64 -3.16
C ILE A 66 -2.85 11.53 -3.49
N PHE A 67 -3.20 10.74 -4.48
CA PHE A 67 -4.56 10.56 -4.95
C PHE A 67 -4.97 9.11 -4.82
N HIS A 68 -6.20 8.88 -4.37
CA HIS A 68 -6.77 7.56 -4.17
C HIS A 68 -8.07 7.42 -4.97
N THR A 69 -8.24 6.26 -5.60
CA THR A 69 -9.51 5.82 -6.18
C THR A 69 -9.80 4.40 -5.69
N SER A 70 -11.07 4.08 -5.51
CA SER A 70 -11.57 2.73 -5.17
C SER A 70 -12.56 2.21 -6.22
N ASN A 71 -12.73 2.94 -7.32
CA ASN A 71 -13.74 2.65 -8.34
C ASN A 71 -13.22 2.81 -9.78
N GLY A 72 -11.92 2.58 -10.00
CA GLY A 72 -11.32 2.57 -11.32
C GLY A 72 -11.30 3.96 -11.96
N PHE A 73 -10.88 4.97 -11.21
CA PHE A 73 -10.73 6.37 -11.63
C PHE A 73 -12.04 7.10 -11.97
N LEU A 74 -13.21 6.51 -11.71
CA LEU A 74 -14.48 7.24 -11.84
C LEU A 74 -14.57 8.39 -10.81
N ASN A 75 -14.07 8.16 -9.61
CA ASN A 75 -13.84 9.20 -8.60
C ASN A 75 -12.39 9.12 -8.12
N ILE A 76 -11.76 10.28 -8.01
CA ILE A 76 -10.41 10.44 -7.49
C ILE A 76 -10.50 11.43 -6.34
N VAL A 77 -9.95 11.05 -5.19
CA VAL A 77 -9.92 11.88 -3.99
C VAL A 77 -8.48 12.08 -3.59
N GLU A 78 -8.10 13.33 -3.32
CA GLU A 78 -6.78 13.62 -2.78
C GLU A 78 -6.72 13.22 -1.30
N LEU A 79 -5.69 12.49 -0.93
CA LEU A 79 -5.39 12.11 0.44
C LEU A 79 -4.72 13.27 1.17
N LYS A 80 -5.43 13.82 2.16
CA LYS A 80 -4.93 14.93 2.99
C LYS A 80 -4.31 14.41 4.28
N PHE A 81 -3.40 15.20 4.82
CA PHE A 81 -2.75 14.92 6.10
C PHE A 81 -3.04 16.03 7.13
N PRO A 82 -3.18 15.72 8.42
CA PRO A 82 -3.24 16.74 9.46
C PRO A 82 -1.96 17.61 9.43
N PRO A 83 -2.05 18.96 9.49
CA PRO A 83 -0.87 19.83 9.36
C PRO A 83 0.24 19.59 10.40
N SER A 84 -0.11 19.12 11.59
CA SER A 84 0.84 18.84 12.67
C SER A 84 1.45 17.44 12.63
N LEU A 85 0.96 16.56 11.75
CA LEU A 85 1.39 15.16 11.71
C LEU A 85 2.73 14.99 11.00
N ILE A 86 2.97 15.80 9.96
CA ILE A 86 4.16 15.71 9.12
C ILE A 86 4.92 17.04 9.20
N PRO A 87 6.20 17.03 9.61
CA PRO A 87 7.05 18.21 9.58
C PRO A 87 7.11 18.81 8.18
N SER A 88 7.12 20.15 8.08
CA SER A 88 7.18 20.86 6.79
C SER A 88 8.37 20.47 5.93
N THR A 89 9.47 19.99 6.53
CA THR A 89 10.67 19.51 5.83
C THR A 89 10.50 18.13 5.17
N MET A 90 9.41 17.40 5.48
CA MET A 90 9.13 16.04 5.00
C MET A 90 7.95 15.98 4.01
N ILE A 91 7.17 17.06 3.87
CA ILE A 91 5.93 17.04 3.06
C ILE A 91 6.14 16.70 1.58
N HIS A 92 7.35 16.92 1.04
CA HIS A 92 7.70 16.63 -0.35
C HIS A 92 8.67 15.44 -0.46
N LYS A 93 8.57 14.47 0.46
CA LYS A 93 9.56 13.38 0.58
C LYS A 93 8.94 11.99 0.63
N VAL A 94 7.81 11.79 -0.04
CA VAL A 94 7.27 10.44 -0.22
C VAL A 94 8.27 9.61 -1.02
N LYS A 95 8.60 8.42 -0.52
CA LYS A 95 9.51 7.47 -1.19
C LYS A 95 8.77 6.28 -1.78
N ASN A 96 7.78 5.75 -1.07
CA ASN A 96 7.00 4.62 -1.55
C ASN A 96 5.62 4.54 -0.88
N VAL A 97 4.71 3.79 -1.47
CA VAL A 97 3.38 3.48 -0.93
C VAL A 97 3.05 2.01 -1.10
N GLY A 98 2.17 1.48 -0.26
CA GLY A 98 1.65 0.12 -0.39
C GLY A 98 0.17 0.08 0.00
N ILE A 99 -0.66 -0.68 -0.71
CA ILE A 99 -2.09 -0.76 -0.43
C ILE A 99 -2.42 -2.10 0.24
N VAL A 100 -2.88 -2.03 1.49
CA VAL A 100 -3.48 -3.15 2.20
C VAL A 100 -4.92 -2.75 2.52
N PHE A 101 -5.83 -3.18 1.65
CA PHE A 101 -7.16 -2.58 1.55
C PHE A 101 -7.92 -2.57 2.90
N PRO A 102 -8.61 -1.45 3.25
CA PRO A 102 -8.70 -0.19 2.50
C PRO A 102 -7.57 0.80 2.82
N ASN A 103 -6.58 0.39 3.60
CA ASN A 103 -5.54 1.26 4.11
C ASN A 103 -4.40 1.44 3.12
N VAL A 104 -3.73 2.57 3.23
CA VAL A 104 -2.55 2.91 2.44
C VAL A 104 -1.39 3.18 3.39
N TYR A 105 -0.34 2.40 3.24
CA TYR A 105 0.94 2.59 3.90
C TYR A 105 1.75 3.59 3.07
N ILE A 106 2.31 4.60 3.74
CA ILE A 106 2.99 5.72 3.09
C ILE A 106 4.34 5.91 3.78
N LEU A 107 5.41 5.66 3.03
CA LEU A 107 6.78 5.90 3.48
C LEU A 107 7.18 7.33 3.11
N ILE A 108 7.37 8.18 4.11
CA ILE A 108 7.81 9.56 3.94
C ILE A 108 9.17 9.71 4.59
N GLU A 109 10.18 10.00 3.78
CA GLU A 109 11.59 9.95 4.18
C GLU A 109 11.95 8.58 4.79
N ASN A 110 11.96 8.44 6.11
CA ASN A 110 12.25 7.19 6.81
C ASN A 110 11.14 6.78 7.79
N SER A 111 10.05 7.54 7.83
CA SER A 111 8.92 7.33 8.75
C SER A 111 7.72 6.75 8.02
N LEU A 112 7.03 5.81 8.68
CA LEU A 112 5.91 5.09 8.13
C LEU A 112 4.58 5.63 8.65
N TYR A 113 3.68 5.96 7.73
CA TYR A 113 2.34 6.47 8.03
C TYR A 113 1.29 5.50 7.50
N LEU A 114 0.16 5.42 8.20
CA LEU A 114 -1.00 4.65 7.78
C LEU A 114 -2.16 5.61 7.54
N ALA A 115 -2.63 5.66 6.30
CA ALA A 115 -3.86 6.32 5.96
C ALA A 115 -5.02 5.32 5.93
N SER A 116 -6.02 5.60 6.75
CA SER A 116 -7.26 4.83 6.88
C SER A 116 -8.46 5.74 6.64
N ILE A 117 -9.67 5.19 6.70
CA ILE A 117 -10.90 5.96 6.54
C ILE A 117 -10.93 7.12 7.54
N GLY A 118 -10.96 8.36 7.04
CA GLY A 118 -11.08 9.56 7.85
C GLY A 118 -9.84 9.99 8.64
N GLN A 119 -8.73 9.24 8.61
CA GLN A 119 -7.57 9.53 9.45
C GLN A 119 -6.23 9.12 8.83
N VAL A 120 -5.16 9.77 9.29
CA VAL A 120 -3.79 9.35 9.05
C VAL A 120 -3.06 9.35 10.39
N ILE A 121 -2.28 8.30 10.65
CA ILE A 121 -1.49 8.14 11.87
C ILE A 121 -0.03 7.80 11.53
N ASN A 122 0.91 8.20 12.38
CA ASN A 122 2.32 7.80 12.28
C ASN A 122 2.50 6.44 12.96
N ILE A 123 2.48 5.37 12.18
CA ILE A 123 2.64 4.00 12.70
C ILE A 123 4.10 3.66 12.98
N GLY A 124 5.04 4.35 12.32
CA GLY A 124 6.47 4.22 12.61
C GLY A 124 6.75 4.57 14.08
N GLU A 125 6.28 5.72 14.54
CA GLU A 125 6.45 6.13 15.94
C GLU A 125 5.67 5.23 16.92
N LEU A 126 4.47 4.79 16.54
CA LEU A 126 3.58 4.03 17.42
C LEU A 126 4.03 2.59 17.65
N TYR A 127 4.45 1.89 16.59
CA TYR A 127 4.77 0.45 16.64
C TYR A 127 6.26 0.15 16.46
N PHE A 128 7.03 1.07 15.89
CA PHE A 128 8.43 0.88 15.52
C PHE A 128 9.32 2.05 15.98
N PRO A 129 9.29 2.40 17.28
CA PRO A 129 10.08 3.52 17.77
C PRO A 129 11.56 3.30 17.44
N HIS A 130 12.19 4.33 16.87
CA HIS A 130 13.61 4.32 16.46
C HIS A 130 13.96 3.43 15.26
N VAL A 131 12.97 2.99 14.47
CA VAL A 131 13.23 2.28 13.22
C VAL A 131 13.13 3.23 12.03
N ASP A 132 14.23 3.36 11.29
CA ASP A 132 14.26 4.11 10.03
C ASP A 132 13.99 3.16 8.85
N PHE A 133 12.77 3.21 8.33
CA PHE A 133 12.39 2.40 7.18
C PHE A 133 13.05 2.93 5.90
N ILE A 134 13.54 2.01 5.07
CA ILE A 134 14.12 2.33 3.76
C ILE A 134 13.27 1.80 2.61
N GLY A 135 12.31 0.93 2.89
CA GLY A 135 11.34 0.49 1.90
C GLY A 135 10.18 -0.31 2.50
N ILE A 136 9.14 -0.41 1.68
CA ILE A 136 7.92 -1.16 1.91
C ILE A 136 7.49 -1.80 0.60
N GLU A 137 6.78 -2.91 0.65
CA GLU A 137 6.19 -3.58 -0.50
C GLU A 137 4.91 -4.30 -0.07
N ALA A 138 3.79 -4.03 -0.72
CA ALA A 138 2.53 -4.73 -0.47
C ALA A 138 2.50 -6.07 -1.22
N ALA A 139 1.64 -6.99 -0.78
CA ALA A 139 1.42 -8.24 -1.48
C ALA A 139 0.92 -7.97 -2.91
N THR A 140 1.54 -8.61 -3.89
CA THR A 140 1.17 -8.49 -5.31
C THR A 140 -0.04 -9.34 -5.71
N TRP A 141 -0.36 -10.34 -4.90
CA TRP A 141 -1.48 -11.26 -5.10
C TRP A 141 -2.41 -11.22 -3.90
N CYS A 142 -3.71 -11.42 -4.15
CA CYS A 142 -4.67 -11.48 -3.07
C CYS A 142 -4.43 -12.70 -2.18
N SER A 143 -4.45 -12.50 -0.86
CA SER A 143 -4.24 -13.57 0.13
C SER A 143 -5.23 -14.74 -0.08
N GLU A 144 -6.48 -14.44 -0.46
CA GLU A 144 -7.51 -15.47 -0.75
C GLU A 144 -7.18 -16.34 -1.97
N ALA A 145 -6.28 -15.90 -2.86
CA ALA A 145 -5.84 -16.69 -4.01
C ALA A 145 -4.80 -17.75 -3.63
N TYR A 146 -4.17 -17.65 -2.45
CA TYR A 146 -3.20 -18.63 -1.98
C TYR A 146 -3.91 -19.81 -1.30
N PRO A 147 -3.56 -21.07 -1.65
CA PRO A 147 -4.18 -22.27 -1.07
C PRO A 147 -3.64 -22.59 0.34
N TYR A 148 -3.41 -21.57 1.17
CA TYR A 148 -2.91 -21.71 2.54
C TYR A 148 -4.00 -21.33 3.53
N PHE A 149 -4.39 -22.27 4.39
CA PHE A 149 -5.53 -22.14 5.31
C PHE A 149 -5.16 -22.37 6.78
N GLU A 150 -3.89 -22.69 7.07
CA GLU A 150 -3.42 -23.02 8.43
C GLU A 150 -2.93 -21.80 9.22
N GLY A 151 -2.93 -20.60 8.63
CA GLY A 151 -2.51 -19.37 9.30
C GLY A 151 -2.78 -18.10 8.51
N GLU A 152 -2.32 -16.96 9.04
CA GLU A 152 -2.42 -15.66 8.40
C GLU A 152 -1.26 -15.47 7.40
N LEU A 153 -1.57 -14.90 6.23
CA LEU A 153 -0.56 -14.49 5.25
C LEU A 153 -0.19 -13.02 5.47
N SER A 154 1.09 -12.72 5.28
CA SER A 154 1.59 -11.35 5.30
C SER A 154 1.02 -10.56 4.11
N GLU A 155 0.52 -9.36 4.36
CA GLU A 155 -0.03 -8.47 3.34
C GLU A 155 0.95 -7.35 2.94
N ILE A 156 1.98 -7.12 3.76
CA ILE A 156 3.00 -6.12 3.51
C ILE A 156 4.33 -6.54 4.13
N ILE A 157 5.43 -6.23 3.46
CA ILE A 157 6.78 -6.35 4.02
C ILE A 157 7.36 -4.95 4.17
N LEU A 158 8.03 -4.71 5.30
CA LEU A 158 8.67 -3.44 5.65
C LEU A 158 10.13 -3.75 5.97
N TRP A 159 11.07 -2.87 5.61
CA TRP A 159 12.46 -3.09 5.95
C TRP A 159 13.22 -1.82 6.28
N SER A 160 14.13 -1.95 7.24
CA SER A 160 15.15 -0.97 7.57
C SER A 160 16.52 -1.45 7.07
N GLN A 161 17.59 -0.77 7.46
CA GLN A 161 18.94 -1.26 7.18
C GLN A 161 19.28 -2.55 7.95
N ASP A 162 18.65 -2.76 9.10
CA ASP A 162 19.04 -3.80 10.06
C ASP A 162 18.03 -4.95 10.15
N GLU A 163 16.77 -4.70 9.81
CA GLU A 163 15.67 -5.63 10.11
C GLU A 163 14.57 -5.61 9.06
N ILE A 164 13.92 -6.76 8.90
CA ILE A 164 12.80 -6.98 7.99
C ILE A 164 11.60 -7.43 8.81
N PHE A 165 10.46 -6.80 8.53
CA PHE A 165 9.20 -7.02 9.23
C PHE A 165 8.13 -7.50 8.26
N LEU A 166 7.28 -8.41 8.72
CA LEU A 166 6.05 -8.79 8.03
C LEU A 166 4.87 -8.13 8.74
N GLY A 167 3.98 -7.55 7.94
CA GLY A 167 2.71 -6.99 8.37
C GLY A 167 1.55 -7.88 7.95
N TYR A 168 0.63 -8.08 8.88
CA TYR A 168 -0.54 -8.94 8.76
C TYR A 168 -1.82 -8.09 8.93
N PRO A 169 -3.00 -8.68 8.67
CA PRO A 169 -4.27 -8.01 8.95
C PRO A 169 -4.34 -7.41 10.35
N ASP A 170 -5.17 -6.37 10.51
CA ASP A 170 -5.36 -5.62 11.76
C ASP A 170 -4.09 -4.91 12.28
N SER A 171 -3.17 -4.53 11.39
CA SER A 171 -1.92 -3.82 11.75
C SER A 171 -1.05 -4.59 12.75
N LYS A 172 -1.03 -5.92 12.64
CA LYS A 172 -0.09 -6.76 13.40
C LYS A 172 1.23 -6.81 12.66
N PHE A 173 2.34 -6.59 13.35
CA PHE A 173 3.67 -6.61 12.75
C PHE A 173 4.60 -7.53 13.54
N HIS A 174 5.42 -8.29 12.82
CA HIS A 174 6.39 -9.19 13.39
C HIS A 174 7.74 -9.04 12.69
N SER A 175 8.81 -8.99 13.48
CA SER A 175 10.16 -9.15 12.93
C SER A 175 10.29 -10.54 12.33
N LEU A 176 10.71 -10.59 11.07
CA LEU A 176 10.99 -11.83 10.35
C LEU A 176 12.44 -12.26 10.55
N ILE A 177 13.37 -11.34 10.25
CA ILE A 177 14.80 -11.63 10.23
C ILE A 177 15.62 -10.33 10.24
N THR A 178 16.83 -10.38 10.78
CA THR A 178 17.78 -9.28 10.63
C THR A 178 18.42 -9.29 9.25
N ALA A 179 18.75 -8.11 8.71
CA ALA A 179 19.42 -7.96 7.43
C ALA A 179 20.74 -8.75 7.38
N ARG A 180 21.49 -8.79 8.49
CA ARG A 180 22.71 -9.61 8.62
C ARG A 180 22.43 -11.10 8.41
N LEU A 181 21.48 -11.66 9.16
CA LEU A 181 21.13 -13.08 9.07
C LEU A 181 20.54 -13.41 7.69
N LEU A 182 19.79 -12.49 7.08
CA LEU A 182 19.28 -12.69 5.72
C LEU A 182 20.43 -12.75 4.70
N ARG A 183 21.40 -11.83 4.76
CA ARG A 183 22.58 -11.84 3.88
C ARG A 183 23.37 -13.14 4.02
N GLU A 184 23.58 -13.60 5.25
CA GLU A 184 24.24 -14.88 5.53
C GLU A 184 23.48 -16.06 4.89
N LYS A 185 22.15 -16.12 5.04
CA LYS A 185 21.31 -17.18 4.44
C LYS A 185 21.27 -17.14 2.92
N LEU A 186 21.21 -15.94 2.34
CA LEU A 186 21.19 -15.73 0.89
C LEU A 186 22.59 -15.82 0.25
N LYS A 187 23.65 -15.97 1.05
CA LYS A 187 25.05 -15.97 0.61
C LYS A 187 25.41 -14.69 -0.18
N LEU A 188 24.86 -13.56 0.27
CA LEU A 188 25.19 -12.25 -0.29
C LEU A 188 26.49 -11.73 0.34
N PRO A 189 27.32 -11.01 -0.43
CA PRO A 189 28.55 -10.41 0.08
C PRO A 189 28.31 -9.35 1.17
#